data_AF-A0A200PY90-F1
#
_entry.id   AF-A0A200PY90-F1
#
_cell.length_a   1.000
_cell.length_b   1.000
_cell.length_c   1.000
_cell.angle_alpha   90.00
_cell.angle_beta   90.00
_cell.angle_gamma   90.00
#
_symmetry.space_group_name_H-M   'P 1'
#
loop_
_entity.id
_entity.type
_entity.pdbx_description
1 polymer ?
#
loop_
_entity_poly.entity_id
_entity_poly.type
_entity_poly.pdbx_seq_one_letter_code
_entity_poly.pdbx_strand_id
1 'polypeptide(L)'
;MPVSTSDKISNSQQDFWWGKDKGKKGIYLKAWAFMYRPKSIGGLDFQNPRMANLANLARIDWRLIQNPEALWAKIIKPKYYPNLPSPLSDNISKSGSWIWTYHKKDLGHIKDNYIWDVGVGSQICIWSRNWVPGIEGPLDPKEGFIPNDIEMVSELLNTNTVLGILLPLIGPFLSRLARKL
;
A
#
# COMPACT_ATOMS: atom_id res chain seq x y z
N MET A 1 11.47 -7.25 -1.41
CA MET A 1 12.52 -8.27 -1.13
C MET A 1 12.00 -9.64 -1.54
N PRO A 2 12.84 -10.54 -2.09
CA PRO A 2 12.43 -11.90 -2.41
C PRO A 2 12.01 -12.68 -1.16
N VAL A 3 11.03 -13.57 -1.32
CA VAL A 3 10.51 -14.44 -0.26
C VAL A 3 11.64 -15.23 0.41
N SER A 4 12.56 -15.79 -0.37
CA SER A 4 13.68 -16.60 0.14
C SER A 4 14.60 -15.83 1.08
N THR A 5 14.79 -14.53 0.88
CA THR A 5 15.58 -13.69 1.79
C THR A 5 14.84 -13.46 3.10
N SER A 6 13.53 -13.21 3.06
CA SER A 6 12.71 -13.10 4.27
C SER A 6 12.73 -14.39 5.10
N ASP A 7 12.73 -15.54 4.44
CA ASP A 7 12.83 -16.85 5.11
C ASP A 7 14.19 -17.06 5.74
N LYS A 8 15.28 -16.68 5.06
CA LYS A 8 16.61 -16.70 5.66
C LYS A 8 16.69 -15.83 6.91
N ILE A 9 16.11 -14.62 6.88
CA ILE A 9 16.06 -13.74 8.05
C ILE A 9 15.24 -14.39 9.18
N SER A 10 14.07 -14.94 8.85
CA SER A 10 13.21 -15.62 9.83
C SER A 10 13.92 -16.81 10.47
N ASN A 11 14.63 -17.61 9.66
CA ASN A 11 15.44 -18.74 10.12
C ASN A 11 16.61 -18.28 10.99
N SER A 12 17.31 -17.20 10.64
CA SER A 12 18.37 -16.65 11.49
C SER A 12 17.84 -16.13 12.82
N GLN A 13 16.68 -15.47 12.83
CA GLN A 13 16.02 -15.06 14.08
C GLN A 13 15.65 -16.28 14.93
N GLN A 14 15.13 -17.33 14.31
CA GLN A 14 14.72 -18.57 14.95
C GLN A 14 15.91 -19.35 15.53
N ASP A 15 16.97 -19.50 14.75
CA ASP A 15 18.19 -20.19 15.14
C ASP A 15 18.88 -19.45 16.29
N PHE A 16 18.94 -18.11 16.24
CA PHE A 16 19.42 -17.27 17.33
C PHE A 16 18.59 -17.45 18.60
N TRP A 17 17.26 -17.34 18.49
CA TRP A 17 16.37 -17.37 19.65
C TRP A 17 16.34 -18.73 20.35
N TRP A 18 16.35 -19.83 19.59
CA TRP A 18 16.35 -21.18 20.15
C TRP A 18 17.74 -21.75 20.41
N GLY A 19 18.79 -20.92 20.34
CA GLY A 19 20.15 -21.30 20.71
C GLY A 19 20.76 -22.38 19.81
N LYS A 20 20.37 -22.39 18.53
CA LYS A 20 20.91 -23.33 17.55
C LYS A 20 22.23 -22.77 17.02
N ASP A 21 23.32 -23.13 17.70
CA ASP A 21 24.68 -22.79 17.29
C ASP A 21 25.50 -24.05 16.99
N LYS A 22 26.36 -23.96 15.96
CA LYS A 22 27.37 -24.94 15.50
C LYS A 22 27.24 -26.36 16.10
N GLY A 23 26.28 -27.13 15.59
CA GLY A 23 26.10 -28.55 15.93
C GLY A 23 25.18 -28.84 17.13
N LYS A 24 24.72 -27.82 17.86
CA LYS A 24 23.67 -27.96 18.88
C LYS A 24 22.29 -27.89 18.22
N LYS A 25 21.42 -28.84 18.57
CA LYS A 25 19.99 -28.75 18.23
C LYS A 25 19.36 -27.74 19.18
N GLY A 26 18.80 -26.67 18.63
CA GLY A 26 17.99 -25.73 19.40
C GLY A 26 16.70 -26.37 19.92
N ILE A 27 16.15 -25.84 21.01
CA ILE A 27 14.91 -26.33 21.62
C ILE A 27 13.77 -25.41 21.18
N TYR A 28 12.83 -25.94 20.40
CA TYR A 28 11.66 -25.17 19.94
C TYR A 28 10.52 -25.27 20.97
N LEU A 29 10.44 -24.31 21.90
CA LEU A 29 9.40 -24.32 22.94
C LEU A 29 8.02 -23.86 22.43
N LYS A 30 7.99 -23.06 21.37
CA LYS A 30 6.76 -22.57 20.73
C LYS A 30 6.94 -22.49 19.21
N ALA A 31 5.82 -22.58 18.50
CA ALA A 31 5.80 -22.36 17.06
C ALA A 31 6.26 -20.94 16.72
N TRP A 32 7.06 -20.79 15.66
CA TRP A 32 7.64 -19.49 15.31
C TRP A 32 6.57 -18.43 14.97
N ALA A 33 5.45 -18.84 14.36
CA ALA A 33 4.31 -17.95 14.09
C ALA A 33 3.70 -17.33 15.36
N PHE A 34 3.83 -17.98 16.52
CA PHE A 34 3.38 -17.42 17.80
C PHE A 34 4.29 -16.26 18.27
N MET A 35 5.57 -16.31 17.92
CA MET A 35 6.55 -15.29 18.31
C MET A 35 6.22 -13.92 17.73
N TYR A 36 5.63 -13.88 16.53
CA TYR A 36 5.22 -12.65 15.86
C TYR A 36 4.00 -11.97 16.49
N ARG A 37 3.28 -12.64 17.39
CA ARG A 37 2.07 -12.07 17.99
C ARG A 37 2.41 -10.96 18.98
N PRO A 38 1.56 -9.95 19.14
CA PRO A 38 1.75 -8.91 20.16
C PRO A 38 1.86 -9.48 21.57
N LYS A 39 2.64 -8.79 22.42
CA LYS A 39 2.77 -9.14 23.86
C LYS A 39 1.42 -9.13 24.59
N SER A 40 0.49 -8.26 24.18
CA SER A 40 -0.85 -8.15 24.77
C SER A 40 -1.69 -9.42 24.64
N ILE A 41 -1.42 -10.26 23.63
CA ILE A 41 -2.11 -11.55 23.43
C ILE A 41 -1.19 -12.75 23.75
N GLY A 42 -0.15 -12.51 24.56
CA GLY A 42 0.78 -13.54 25.04
C GLY A 42 1.90 -13.91 24.07
N GLY A 43 2.05 -13.20 22.95
CA GLY A 43 3.19 -13.36 22.04
C GLY A 43 4.44 -12.61 22.50
N LEU A 44 5.44 -12.50 21.63
CA LEU A 44 6.71 -11.82 21.94
C LEU A 44 6.98 -10.60 21.07
N ASP A 45 6.03 -10.25 20.20
CA ASP A 45 6.04 -9.07 19.33
C ASP A 45 7.28 -9.03 18.42
N PHE A 46 7.72 -10.21 17.97
CA PHE A 46 8.81 -10.30 17.01
C PHE A 46 8.35 -9.76 15.66
N GLN A 47 9.21 -8.97 15.03
CA GLN A 47 8.90 -8.43 13.73
C GLN A 47 8.96 -9.53 12.66
N ASN A 48 7.83 -9.83 12.04
CA ASN A 48 7.76 -10.73 10.89
C ASN A 48 8.45 -10.08 9.67
N PRO A 49 9.58 -10.64 9.17
CA PRO A 49 10.32 -10.02 8.06
C PRO A 49 9.52 -9.88 6.77
N ARG A 50 8.56 -10.79 6.51
CA ARG A 50 7.68 -10.72 5.34
C ARG A 50 6.73 -9.54 5.44
N MET A 51 6.09 -9.37 6.61
CA MET A 51 5.19 -8.26 6.87
C MET A 51 5.92 -6.93 6.88
N ALA A 52 7.11 -6.88 7.49
CA ALA A 52 7.96 -5.70 7.47
C ALA A 52 8.39 -5.31 6.05
N ASN A 53 8.71 -6.29 5.19
CA ASN A 53 9.02 -6.02 3.79
C ASN A 53 7.80 -5.49 3.03
N LEU A 54 6.61 -6.06 3.25
CA LEU A 54 5.38 -5.58 2.62
C LEU A 54 5.07 -4.15 3.05
N ALA A 55 5.10 -3.86 4.35
CA ALA A 55 4.90 -2.50 4.86
C ALA A 55 5.93 -1.50 4.30
N ASN A 56 7.18 -1.93 4.10
CA ASN A 56 8.20 -1.10 3.48
C ASN A 56 7.95 -0.86 1.98
N LEU A 57 7.49 -1.87 1.24
CA LEU A 57 7.07 -1.71 -0.15
C LEU A 57 5.92 -0.71 -0.24
N ALA A 58 4.86 -0.91 0.56
CA ALA A 58 3.71 -0.02 0.61
C ALA A 58 4.10 1.41 0.95
N ARG A 59 5.07 1.60 1.85
CA ARG A 59 5.61 2.93 2.18
C ARG A 59 6.34 3.56 1.00
N ILE A 60 7.11 2.80 0.22
CA ILE A 60 7.82 3.29 -0.97
C ILE A 60 6.81 3.59 -2.08
N ASP A 61 5.85 2.71 -2.32
CA ASP A 61 4.81 2.88 -3.33
C ASP A 61 3.90 4.07 -3.01
N TRP A 62 3.57 4.26 -1.73
CA TRP A 62 2.89 5.46 -1.28
C TRP A 62 3.69 6.73 -1.54
N ARG A 63 5.02 6.71 -1.31
CA ARG A 63 5.90 7.84 -1.66
C ARG A 63 5.98 8.08 -3.16
N LEU A 64 5.88 7.04 -3.99
CA LEU A 64 5.85 7.16 -5.45
C LEU A 64 4.60 7.93 -5.91
N ILE A 65 3.47 7.70 -5.24
CA ILE A 65 2.20 8.37 -5.48
C ILE A 65 2.25 9.82 -5.01
N GLN A 66 2.72 10.06 -3.78
CA GLN A 66 2.67 11.37 -3.14
C GLN A 66 3.71 12.37 -3.67
N ASN A 67 4.88 11.89 -4.07
CA ASN A 67 6.01 12.75 -4.47
C ASN A 67 6.46 12.43 -5.91
N PRO A 68 5.61 12.67 -6.94
CA PRO A 68 5.93 12.36 -8.33
C PRO A 68 7.14 13.18 -8.84
N GLU A 69 7.41 14.33 -8.24
CA GLU A 69 8.50 15.22 -8.63
C GLU A 69 9.87 14.81 -8.09
N ALA A 70 9.95 13.84 -7.19
CA ALA A 70 11.21 13.34 -6.68
C ALA A 70 12.04 12.71 -7.82
N LEU A 71 13.36 12.91 -7.81
CA LEU A 71 14.25 12.44 -8.88
C LEU A 71 14.07 10.95 -9.21
N TRP A 72 13.97 10.11 -8.18
CA TRP A 72 13.75 8.67 -8.35
C TRP A 72 12.38 8.35 -8.98
N ALA A 73 11.33 9.11 -8.66
CA ALA A 73 10.00 8.95 -9.25
C ALA A 73 10.01 9.38 -10.73
N LYS A 74 10.71 10.48 -11.06
CA LYS A 74 10.93 10.94 -12.45
C LYS A 74 11.68 9.92 -13.31
N ILE A 75 12.56 9.11 -12.71
CA ILE A 75 13.25 8.01 -13.39
C ILE A 75 12.33 6.80 -13.61
N ILE A 76 11.49 6.47 -12.62
CA ILE A 76 10.59 5.30 -12.67
C ILE A 76 9.42 5.53 -13.64
N LYS A 77 8.80 6.71 -13.63
CA LYS A 77 7.62 7.06 -14.43
C LYS A 77 7.76 6.72 -15.93
N PRO A 78 8.76 7.25 -16.68
CA PRO A 78 8.87 7.00 -18.11
C PRO A 78 9.11 5.53 -18.44
N LYS A 79 9.71 4.77 -17.51
CA LYS A 79 9.99 3.34 -17.72
C LYS A 79 8.78 2.44 -17.51
N TYR A 80 7.96 2.75 -16.50
CA TYR A 80 6.97 1.79 -16.02
C TYR A 80 5.52 2.23 -16.14
N TYR A 81 5.26 3.53 -16.21
CA TYR A 81 3.91 4.08 -16.43
C TYR A 81 4.00 5.38 -17.26
N PRO A 82 4.59 5.31 -18.47
CA PRO A 82 4.74 6.48 -19.32
C PRO A 82 3.37 7.06 -19.68
N ASN A 83 3.27 8.39 -19.70
CA ASN A 83 2.05 9.14 -20.04
C ASN A 83 0.83 8.85 -19.15
N LEU A 84 1.00 8.11 -18.05
CA LEU A 84 -0.04 7.88 -17.07
C LEU A 84 0.04 8.92 -15.96
N PRO A 85 -1.11 9.38 -15.43
CA PRO A 85 -1.14 10.38 -14.37
C PRO A 85 -0.63 9.81 -13.04
N SER A 86 -0.76 8.49 -12.83
CA SER A 86 -0.44 7.83 -11.57
C SER A 86 0.05 6.38 -11.78
N PRO A 87 0.91 5.85 -10.88
CA PRO A 87 1.24 4.42 -10.86
C PRO A 87 0.06 3.50 -10.52
N LEU A 88 -1.08 4.03 -10.05
CA LEU A 88 -2.31 3.28 -9.75
C LEU A 88 -3.23 3.08 -10.98
N SER A 89 -2.82 3.56 -12.15
CA SER A 89 -3.60 3.42 -13.38
C SER A 89 -3.62 1.96 -13.88
N ASP A 90 -4.72 1.54 -14.52
CA ASP A 90 -4.89 0.16 -15.00
C ASP A 90 -3.90 -0.26 -16.10
N ASN A 91 -3.34 0.72 -16.82
CA ASN A 91 -2.49 0.49 -17.99
C ASN A 91 -0.98 0.57 -17.70
N ILE A 92 -0.54 0.40 -16.45
CA ILE A 92 0.89 0.37 -16.11
C ILE A 92 1.63 -0.82 -16.77
N SER A 93 2.88 -0.62 -17.17
CA SER A 93 3.68 -1.59 -17.94
C SER A 93 3.62 -3.00 -17.36
N LYS A 94 3.19 -3.97 -18.18
CA LYS A 94 3.11 -5.41 -17.84
C LYS A 94 4.49 -6.06 -17.72
N SER A 95 5.50 -5.53 -18.41
CA SER A 95 6.88 -5.99 -18.36
C SER A 95 7.73 -5.08 -17.47
N GLY A 96 8.66 -5.67 -16.71
CA GLY A 96 9.52 -4.92 -15.82
C GLY A 96 10.56 -5.79 -15.12
N SER A 97 11.39 -5.12 -14.32
CA SER A 97 12.31 -5.84 -13.42
C SER A 97 11.52 -6.63 -12.38
N TRP A 98 12.13 -7.66 -11.79
CA TRP A 98 11.52 -8.41 -10.69
C TRP A 98 11.05 -7.48 -9.56
N ILE A 99 11.78 -6.39 -9.30
CA ILE A 99 11.42 -5.34 -8.33
C ILE A 99 10.11 -4.67 -8.73
N TRP A 100 9.95 -4.27 -10.00
CA TRP A 100 8.71 -3.66 -10.49
C TRP A 100 7.51 -4.60 -10.40
N THR A 101 7.70 -5.90 -10.64
CA THR A 101 6.61 -6.89 -10.48
C THR A 101 6.11 -6.93 -9.03
N TYR A 102 7.01 -6.81 -8.05
CA TYR A 102 6.62 -6.70 -6.64
C TYR A 102 5.86 -5.40 -6.35
N HIS A 103 6.36 -4.27 -6.81
CA HIS A 103 5.67 -2.97 -6.67
C HIS A 103 4.29 -2.97 -7.33
N LYS A 104 4.14 -3.55 -8.52
CA LYS A 104 2.85 -3.68 -9.20
C LYS A 104 1.83 -4.47 -8.36
N LYS A 105 2.25 -5.57 -7.75
CA LYS A 105 1.36 -6.35 -6.88
C LYS A 105 0.94 -5.52 -5.65
N ASP A 106 1.90 -4.82 -5.05
CA ASP A 106 1.65 -3.99 -3.87
C ASP A 106 0.76 -2.78 -4.19
N LEU A 107 1.02 -2.09 -5.31
CA LEU A 107 0.16 -1.03 -5.86
C LEU A 107 -1.27 -1.51 -6.12
N GLY A 108 -1.47 -2.77 -6.50
CA GLY A 108 -2.80 -3.39 -6.57
C GLY A 108 -3.48 -3.42 -5.20
N HIS A 109 -2.78 -3.90 -4.16
CA HIS A 109 -3.30 -3.89 -2.79
C HIS A 109 -3.59 -2.48 -2.27
N ILE A 110 -2.75 -1.50 -2.62
CA ILE A 110 -3.00 -0.09 -2.34
C ILE A 110 -4.25 0.37 -3.08
N LYS A 111 -4.40 0.04 -4.38
CA LYS A 111 -5.56 0.40 -5.20
C LYS A 111 -6.88 -0.14 -4.63
N ASP A 112 -6.86 -1.32 -4.03
CA ASP A 112 -8.06 -1.91 -3.45
C ASP A 112 -8.44 -1.29 -2.09
N ASN A 113 -7.52 -0.57 -1.42
CA ASN A 113 -7.70 -0.14 -0.03
C ASN A 113 -7.42 1.36 0.21
N TYR A 114 -7.03 2.12 -0.81
CA TYR A 114 -6.88 3.58 -0.72
C TYR A 114 -8.24 4.27 -0.89
N ILE A 115 -8.40 5.37 -0.16
CA ILE A 115 -9.49 6.32 -0.34
C ILE A 115 -8.84 7.60 -0.85
N TRP A 116 -9.44 8.21 -1.87
CA TRP A 116 -8.96 9.50 -2.36
C TRP A 116 -9.17 10.59 -1.31
N ASP A 117 -8.15 11.39 -1.07
CA ASP A 117 -8.35 12.70 -0.47
C ASP A 117 -8.83 13.64 -1.58
N VAL A 118 -10.03 14.17 -1.41
CA VAL A 118 -10.79 14.79 -2.49
C VAL A 118 -10.14 16.11 -2.95
N GLY A 119 -9.57 16.89 -2.03
CA GLY A 119 -8.93 18.16 -2.36
C GLY A 119 -9.79 19.04 -3.28
N VAL A 120 -9.23 19.45 -4.43
CA VAL A 120 -9.92 20.25 -5.46
C VAL A 120 -10.81 19.38 -6.37
N GLY A 121 -10.63 18.05 -6.39
CA GLY A 121 -11.48 17.11 -7.12
C GLY A 121 -11.26 17.03 -8.65
N SER A 122 -10.35 17.83 -9.23
CA SER A 122 -10.18 17.96 -10.69
C SER A 122 -9.48 16.80 -11.39
N GLN A 123 -8.93 15.85 -10.63
CA GLN A 123 -8.28 14.63 -11.14
C GLN A 123 -8.98 13.35 -10.69
N ILE A 124 -10.17 13.48 -10.08
CA ILE A 124 -10.92 12.36 -9.53
C ILE A 124 -12.21 12.22 -10.32
N CYS A 125 -12.33 11.15 -11.10
CA CYS A 125 -13.57 10.83 -11.80
C CYS A 125 -14.61 10.30 -10.80
N ILE A 126 -15.81 10.87 -10.81
CA ILE A 126 -16.88 10.58 -9.85
C ILE A 126 -17.26 9.09 -9.86
N TRP A 127 -17.39 8.53 -11.07
CA TRP A 127 -18.01 7.23 -11.31
C TRP A 127 -17.01 6.06 -11.31
N SER A 128 -15.72 6.32 -11.44
CA SER A 128 -14.69 5.26 -11.57
C SER A 128 -13.73 5.20 -10.37
N ARG A 129 -13.80 6.15 -9.44
CA ARG A 129 -12.91 6.22 -8.28
C ARG A 129 -13.68 6.06 -6.98
N ASN A 130 -13.06 5.41 -5.99
CA ASN A 130 -13.58 5.35 -4.64
C ASN A 130 -13.11 6.59 -3.84
N TRP A 131 -13.90 7.65 -3.89
CA TRP A 131 -13.58 8.95 -3.28
C TRP A 131 -14.46 9.32 -2.10
N VAL A 132 -15.53 8.55 -1.82
CA VAL A 132 -16.44 8.80 -0.69
C VAL A 132 -16.07 7.91 0.49
N PRO A 133 -15.67 8.47 1.64
CA PRO A 133 -15.35 7.68 2.83
C PRO A 133 -16.56 6.88 3.32
N GLY A 134 -16.38 5.57 3.53
CA GLY A 134 -17.41 4.70 4.09
C GLY A 134 -18.29 3.97 3.07
N ILE A 135 -18.09 4.24 1.77
CA ILE A 135 -18.69 3.45 0.68
C ILE A 135 -17.62 2.50 0.11
N GLU A 136 -17.99 1.24 -0.09
CA GLU A 136 -17.10 0.27 -0.75
C GLU A 136 -17.31 0.33 -2.27
N GLY A 137 -16.28 0.78 -2.99
CA GLY A 137 -16.27 0.85 -4.45
C GLY A 137 -16.66 2.22 -5.00
N PRO A 138 -16.63 2.38 -6.34
CA PRO A 138 -17.12 3.57 -7.01
C PRO A 138 -18.62 3.77 -6.76
N LEU A 139 -19.10 5.02 -6.89
CA LEU A 139 -20.52 5.31 -6.78
C LEU A 139 -21.26 4.67 -7.97
N ASP A 140 -22.23 3.80 -7.68
CA ASP A 140 -23.18 3.33 -8.68
C ASP A 140 -24.34 4.34 -8.79
N PRO A 141 -24.58 4.93 -9.98
CA PRO A 141 -25.75 5.77 -10.17
C PRO A 141 -27.00 4.92 -10.00
N LYS A 142 -27.95 5.40 -9.18
CA LYS A 142 -29.28 4.80 -9.15
C LYS A 142 -29.84 4.77 -10.57
N GLU A 143 -30.28 3.59 -11.00
CA GLU A 143 -30.92 3.33 -12.30
C GLU A 143 -30.01 3.45 -13.54
N GLY A 144 -28.67 3.48 -13.38
CA GLY A 144 -27.74 3.46 -14.51
C GLY A 144 -27.67 4.76 -15.31
N PHE A 145 -28.28 5.84 -14.81
CA PHE A 145 -28.17 7.16 -15.39
C PHE A 145 -26.84 7.79 -14.96
N ILE A 146 -25.84 7.73 -15.84
CA ILE A 146 -24.59 8.50 -15.68
C ILE A 146 -24.82 9.84 -16.39
N PRO A 147 -24.93 10.97 -15.67
CA PRO A 147 -24.98 12.28 -16.31
C PRO A 147 -23.68 12.48 -17.10
N ASN A 148 -23.78 12.69 -18.41
CA ASN A 148 -22.61 12.99 -19.26
C ASN A 148 -21.99 14.35 -18.93
N ASP A 149 -22.72 15.20 -18.22
CA ASP A 149 -22.36 16.59 -17.97
C ASP A 149 -21.50 16.76 -16.71
N ILE A 150 -21.33 15.71 -15.91
CA ILE A 150 -20.55 15.75 -14.66
C ILE A 150 -19.66 14.51 -14.56
N GLU A 151 -18.35 14.71 -14.78
CA GLU A 151 -17.36 13.64 -14.81
C GLU A 151 -16.41 13.72 -13.61
N MET A 152 -16.07 14.93 -13.16
CA MET A 152 -15.02 15.18 -12.16
C MET A 152 -15.60 15.63 -10.83
N VAL A 153 -15.02 15.17 -9.72
CA VAL A 153 -15.46 15.55 -8.38
C VAL A 153 -15.36 17.06 -8.16
N SER A 154 -14.46 17.77 -8.84
CA SER A 154 -14.39 19.24 -8.80
C SER A 154 -15.68 19.93 -9.20
N GLU A 155 -16.48 19.31 -10.07
CA GLU A 155 -17.76 19.87 -10.54
C GLU A 155 -18.86 19.71 -9.48
N LEU A 156 -18.64 18.83 -8.50
CA LEU A 156 -19.49 18.68 -7.31
C LEU A 156 -19.05 19.59 -6.15
N LEU A 157 -17.88 20.22 -6.24
CA LEU A 157 -17.31 21.05 -5.18
C LEU A 157 -17.44 22.54 -5.53
N ASN A 158 -18.11 23.30 -4.67
CA ASN A 158 -18.08 24.76 -4.77
C ASN A 158 -16.67 25.27 -4.44
N THR A 159 -16.06 25.98 -5.38
CA THR A 159 -14.67 26.50 -5.34
C THR A 159 -14.37 27.49 -4.19
N ASN A 160 -15.36 27.82 -3.36
CA ASN A 160 -15.25 28.81 -2.28
C ASN A 160 -14.94 28.23 -0.89
N THR A 161 -14.73 26.93 -0.75
CA THR A 161 -14.35 26.34 0.56
C THR A 161 -12.86 26.04 0.59
N VAL A 162 -12.05 27.09 0.72
CA VAL A 162 -10.65 26.97 1.16
C VAL A 162 -10.69 26.59 2.64
N LEU A 163 -10.46 25.33 2.99
CA LEU A 163 -9.99 24.95 4.33
C LEU A 163 -9.30 23.57 4.28
N GLY A 164 -8.02 23.55 4.62
CA GLY A 164 -7.38 22.35 5.17
C GLY A 164 -6.30 21.67 4.33
N ILE A 165 -5.25 22.38 3.90
CA ILE A 165 -3.95 21.71 3.79
C ILE A 165 -3.53 21.36 5.22
N LEU A 166 -3.67 20.10 5.65
CA LEU A 166 -2.86 19.55 6.74
C LEU A 166 -2.72 18.02 6.61
N LEU A 167 -1.54 17.64 6.13
CA LEU A 167 -0.81 16.37 6.29
C LEU A 167 -1.47 15.08 5.77
N PRO A 168 -0.81 14.34 4.84
CA PRO A 168 -1.19 12.97 4.55
C PRO A 168 -0.89 12.16 5.81
N LEU A 169 -1.93 11.81 6.56
CA LEU A 169 -1.78 10.94 7.71
C LEU A 169 -1.31 9.56 7.20
N ILE A 170 0.01 9.36 7.23
CA ILE A 170 0.70 8.08 7.04
C ILE A 170 0.19 7.05 8.07
N GLY A 171 -0.30 7.51 9.23
CA GLY A 171 -0.76 6.69 10.35
C GLY A 171 -2.00 5.83 10.08
N PRO A 172 -3.16 6.39 9.68
CA PRO A 172 -4.38 5.67 9.36
C PRO A 172 -4.22 4.69 8.20
N PHE A 173 -3.48 5.04 7.15
CA PHE A 173 -3.24 4.15 6.01
C PHE A 173 -2.38 2.94 6.41
N LEU A 174 -1.22 3.17 7.03
CA LEU A 174 -0.36 2.05 7.49
C LEU A 174 -1.03 1.23 8.60
N SER A 175 -1.82 1.86 9.49
CA SER A 175 -2.56 1.14 10.54
C SER A 175 -3.78 0.37 10.02
N ARG A 176 -4.39 0.78 8.89
CA ARG A 176 -5.45 -0.01 8.21
C ARG A 176 -4.85 -1.13 7.38
N LEU A 177 -3.75 -0.88 6.67
CA LEU A 177 -3.05 -1.91 5.90
C LEU A 177 -2.48 -3.00 6.83
N ALA A 178 -1.94 -2.62 7.99
CA ALA A 178 -1.46 -3.55 9.01
C ALA A 178 -2.59 -4.29 9.77
N ARG A 179 -3.85 -3.84 9.69
CA ARG A 179 -5.00 -4.55 10.27
C ARG A 179 -5.59 -5.60 9.34
N LYS A 180 -5.32 -5.51 8.03
CA LYS A 180 -5.81 -6.42 6.99
C LYS A 180 -4.75 -7.41 6.48
N LEU A 181 -3.51 -7.32 6.97
CA LEU A 181 -2.38 -8.22 6.70
C LEU A 181 -2.03 -9.03 7.95
#